data_AF-Q05JP4-F1
#
_entry.id   AF-Q05JP4-F1
#
_cell.length_a   1.000
_cell.length_b   1.000
_cell.length_c   1.000
_cell.angle_alpha   90.00
_cell.angle_beta   90.00
_cell.angle_gamma   90.00
#
_symmetry.space_group_name_H-M   'P 1'
#
loop_
_entity.id
_entity.type
_entity.pdbx_description
1 polymer ?
#
loop_
_entity_poly.entity_id
_entity_poly.type
_entity_poly.pdbx_seq_one_letter_code
_entity_poly.pdbx_strand_id
1 'polypeptide(L)' 'ASIVASHFAPEWVLNIKETGQVWLVDYTDPNNPGIKMIEAER' A
#
# COMPACT_ATOMS: atom_id res chain seq x y z
N ALA A 1 -10.34 4.02 6.40
CA ALA A 1 -9.01 3.65 5.87
C ALA A 1 -8.08 3.18 6.99
N SER A 2 -7.03 2.42 6.66
CA SER A 2 -5.89 2.15 7.56
C SER A 2 -4.59 2.12 6.75
N ILE A 3 -3.46 2.40 7.41
CA ILE A 3 -2.12 2.37 6.82
C ILE A 3 -1.19 1.61 7.75
N VAL A 4 -0.38 0.72 7.19
CA VAL A 4 0.60 -0.06 7.95
C VAL A 4 1.94 0.01 7.23
N ALA A 5 2.98 0.43 7.94
CA ALA A 5 4.35 0.47 7.44
C ALA A 5 5.12 -0.74 7.94
N SER A 6 5.94 -1.33 7.07
CA SER A 6 6.94 -2.32 7.47
C SER A 6 8.07 -1.66 8.26
N HIS A 7 8.58 -2.35 9.28
CA HIS A 7 9.75 -1.92 10.04
C HIS A 7 11.06 -2.43 9.43
N PHE A 8 10.98 -3.32 8.43
CA PHE A 8 12.13 -4.04 7.87
C PHE A 8 12.39 -3.71 6.41
N ALA A 9 11.34 -3.41 5.64
CA ALA A 9 11.41 -3.09 4.23
C ALA A 9 10.73 -1.75 3.97
N PRO A 10 11.14 -1.01 2.93
CA PRO A 10 10.49 0.23 2.53
C PRO A 10 9.16 -0.05 1.82
N GLU A 11 8.22 -0.69 2.52
CA GLU A 11 6.90 -1.08 2.01
C GLU A 11 5.77 -0.62 2.95
N TRP A 12 4.71 -0.08 2.38
CA TRP A 12 3.46 0.26 3.06
C TRP A 12 2.28 -0.52 2.47
N VAL A 13 1.34 -0.88 3.34
CA VAL A 13 0.04 -1.43 2.96
C VAL A 13 -1.03 -0.43 3.34
N LEU A 14 -1.79 0.03 2.34
CA LEU A 14 -2.89 0.98 2.52
C LEU A 14 -4.21 0.28 2.25
N ASN A 15 -5.14 0.35 3.20
CA ASN A 15 -6.51 -0.14 3.04
C ASN A 15 -7.44 1.05 2.83
N ILE A 16 -7.99 1.16 1.61
CA ILE A 16 -8.92 2.20 1.20
C ILE A 16 -10.32 1.59 1.18
N LYS A 17 -11.13 1.93 2.19
CA LYS A 17 -12.44 1.30 2.42
C LYS A 17 -13.47 1.75 1.38
N GLU A 18 -13.37 3.00 0.97
CA GLU A 18 -14.26 3.67 0.03
C GLU A 18 -14.19 3.04 -1.36
N THR A 19 -13.00 2.63 -1.81
CA THR A 19 -12.79 1.96 -3.10
C THR A 19 -12.77 0.44 -2.99
N GLY A 20 -12.72 -0.12 -1.77
CA GLY A 20 -12.59 -1.56 -1.56
C GLY A 20 -11.26 -2.10 -2.07
N GLN A 21 -10.18 -1.31 -1.98
CA GLN A 21 -8.88 -1.68 -2.50
C GLN A 21 -7.82 -1.69 -1.40
N VAL A 22 -6.86 -2.60 -1.57
CA VAL A 22 -5.61 -2.63 -0.81
C VAL A 22 -4.48 -2.22 -1.76
N TRP A 23 -3.72 -1.21 -1.38
CA TRP A 23 -2.55 -0.78 -2.13
C TRP A 23 -1.29 -1.23 -1.42
N LEU A 24 -0.38 -1.88 -2.14
CA LEU A 24 0.99 -2.05 -1.71
C LEU A 24 1.84 -0.97 -2.36
N VAL A 25 2.54 -0.20 -1.52
CA VAL A 25 3.42 0.88 -1.94
C VAL A 25 4.84 0.50 -1.54
N ASP A 26 5.70 0.31 -2.52
CA ASP A 26 7.15 0.17 -2.35
C ASP A 26 7.78 1.56 -2.54
N TYR A 27 8.44 2.06 -1.51
CA TYR A 27 9.12 3.36 -1.50
C TYR A 27 10.64 3.22 -1.39
N THR A 28 11.20 2.11 -1.88
CA THR A 28 12.66 1.93 -2.00
C THR A 28 13.31 3.10 -2.74
N ASP A 29 12.68 3.59 -3.83
CA ASP A 29 13.00 4.87 -4.45
C ASP A 29 11.93 5.92 -4.08
N PRO A 30 12.24 6.89 -3.21
CA PRO A 30 11.28 7.89 -2.77
C PRO A 30 10.84 8.85 -3.89
N ASN A 31 11.57 8.94 -5.00
CA ASN A 31 11.20 9.78 -6.14
C ASN A 31 10.27 9.06 -7.12
N ASN A 32 10.27 7.72 -7.11
CA ASN A 32 9.44 6.90 -8.00
C ASN A 32 8.93 5.64 -7.27
N PRO A 33 7.98 5.80 -6.34
CA PRO A 33 7.43 4.67 -5.60
C PRO A 33 6.64 3.72 -6.51
N GLY A 34 6.85 2.42 -6.32
CA GLY A 34 6.06 1.38 -6.97
C GLY A 34 4.72 1.21 -6.28
N ILE A 35 3.62 1.23 -7.02
CA ILE A 35 2.27 1.08 -6.46
C ILE A 35 1.57 -0.10 -7.12
N LYS A 36 1.10 -1.05 -6.30
CA LYS A 36 0.28 -2.18 -6.74
C LYS A 36 -1.08 -2.13 -6.07
N MET A 37 -2.14 -2.07 -6.87
CA MET A 37 -3.52 -2.07 -6.41
C MET A 37 -4.08 -3.49 -6.46
N ILE A 38 -4.70 -3.92 -5.36
CA ILE A 38 -5.34 -5.22 -5.20
C ILE A 38 -6.78 -4.97 -4.77
N GLU A 39 -7.73 -5.66 -5.38
CA GLU A 39 -9.12 -5.62 -4.95
C GLU A 39 -9.26 -6.37 -3.61
N ALA A 40 -9.85 -5.72 -2.62
CA ALA A 40 -10.14 -6.36 -1.36
C ALA A 40 -11.36 -7.27 -1.54
N GLU A 41 -11.19 -8.57 -1.27
CA GLU A 41 -12.33 -9.48 -1.16
C GLU A 41 -13.19 -9.03 0.04
N ARG A 42 -14.51 -8.92 -0.17
CA ARG A 42 -15.46 -8.43 0.82
C ARG A 42 -15.87 -9.50 1.82
#